data_AF-A0A5B1APR8-F1
#
_entry.id   AF-A0A5B1APR8-F1
#
_cell.length_a   1.000
_cell.length_b   1.000
_cell.length_c   1.000
_cell.angle_alpha   90.00
_cell.angle_beta   90.00
_cell.angle_gamma   90.00
#
_symmetry.space_group_name_H-M   'P 1'
#
loop_
_entity.id
_entity.type
_entity.pdbx_description
1 polymer ?
#
loop_
_entity_poly.entity_id
_entity_poly.type
_entity_poly.pdbx_seq_one_letter_code
_entity_poly.pdbx_strand_id
1 'polypeptide(L)'
;YTLWQQQVLGDENDPESVLARQFAYWRNELADAPEQITLPLDRPRPPRQSFRGELVWFTVDAGLRQKVEQLAQHTGTTPSMVLQAALAVLLRKLGAGDDVRIGSPIA
;
A
#
# COMPACT_ATOMS: atom_id res chain seq x y z
N TYR A 1 -14.72 12.05 -22.09
CA TYR A 1 -14.53 11.46 -20.74
C TYR A 1 -14.21 12.51 -19.67
N THR A 2 -13.63 13.66 -20.04
CA THR A 2 -13.16 14.70 -19.11
C THR A 2 -14.25 15.58 -18.47
N LEU A 3 -15.40 15.78 -19.12
CA LEU A 3 -16.47 16.67 -18.61
C LEU A 3 -17.18 16.13 -17.35
N TRP A 4 -17.49 14.83 -17.29
CA TRP A 4 -18.06 14.22 -16.08
C TRP A 4 -17.07 14.29 -14.91
N GLN A 5 -15.79 14.07 -15.21
CA GLN A 5 -14.74 14.10 -14.20
C GLN A 5 -14.58 15.51 -13.62
N GLN A 6 -14.65 16.57 -14.43
CA GLN A 6 -14.70 17.96 -13.93
C GLN A 6 -15.98 18.26 -13.14
N GLN A 7 -17.13 17.70 -13.51
CA GLN A 7 -18.38 17.91 -12.76
C GLN A 7 -18.36 17.27 -11.38
N VAL A 8 -17.65 16.14 -11.20
CA VAL A 8 -17.59 15.40 -9.93
C VAL A 8 -16.38 15.82 -9.09
N LEU A 9 -15.22 16.05 -9.71
CA LEU A 9 -13.98 16.37 -9.00
C LEU A 9 -13.71 17.87 -8.91
N GLY A 10 -14.34 18.68 -9.77
CA GLY A 10 -14.11 20.12 -9.88
C GLY A 10 -12.85 20.48 -10.67
N ASP A 11 -12.49 21.77 -10.62
CA ASP A 11 -11.32 22.33 -11.30
C ASP A 11 -10.06 22.21 -10.44
N GLU A 12 -8.91 21.94 -11.05
CA GLU A 12 -7.62 21.90 -10.35
C GLU A 12 -7.19 23.26 -9.79
N ASN A 13 -7.65 24.35 -10.42
CA ASN A 13 -7.35 25.72 -10.04
C ASN A 13 -8.32 26.26 -8.98
N ASP A 14 -9.39 25.52 -8.66
CA ASP A 14 -10.29 25.81 -7.54
C ASP A 14 -9.78 25.06 -6.29
N PRO A 15 -9.24 25.77 -5.27
CA PRO A 15 -8.69 25.14 -4.06
C PRO A 15 -9.71 24.33 -3.26
N GLU A 16 -11.00 24.65 -3.40
CA GLU A 16 -12.09 23.97 -2.68
C GLU A 16 -12.58 22.71 -3.42
N SER A 17 -12.10 22.47 -4.64
CA SER A 17 -12.48 21.30 -5.42
C SER A 17 -12.03 19.99 -4.76
N VAL A 18 -12.78 18.91 -5.04
CA VAL A 18 -12.43 17.58 -4.57
C VAL A 18 -11.06 17.17 -5.12
N LEU A 19 -10.76 17.54 -6.37
CA LEU A 19 -9.47 17.27 -7.01
C LEU A 19 -8.32 17.95 -6.26
N ALA A 20 -8.42 19.25 -6.00
CA ALA A 20 -7.38 20.02 -5.32
C ALA A 20 -7.14 19.48 -3.90
N ARG A 21 -8.21 19.15 -3.18
CA ARG A 21 -8.14 18.55 -1.84
C ARG A 21 -7.50 17.16 -1.82
N GLN A 22 -7.87 16.27 -2.74
CA GLN A 22 -7.27 14.94 -2.85
C GLN A 22 -5.79 15.01 -3.23
N PHE A 23 -5.44 15.93 -4.14
CA PHE A 23 -4.05 16.14 -4.53
C PHE A 23 -3.19 16.71 -3.38
N ALA A 24 -3.73 17.68 -2.63
CA ALA A 24 -3.08 18.21 -1.43
C ALA A 24 -2.88 17.12 -0.36
N TYR A 25 -3.90 16.29 -0.13
CA TYR A 25 -3.83 15.16 0.80
C TYR A 25 -2.67 14.22 0.45
N TRP A 26 -2.63 13.70 -0.78
CA TRP A 26 -1.60 12.74 -1.18
C TRP A 26 -0.20 13.35 -1.22
N ARG A 27 -0.08 14.62 -1.60
CA ARG A 27 1.21 15.33 -1.57
C ARG A 27 1.77 15.41 -0.16
N ASN A 28 0.91 15.66 0.83
CA ASN A 28 1.31 15.72 2.23
C ASN A 28 1.59 14.32 2.78
N GLU A 29 0.70 13.36 2.53
CA GLU A 29 0.83 11.98 3.04
C GLU A 29 2.10 11.28 2.51
N LEU A 30 2.56 11.63 1.30
CA LEU A 30 3.71 11.03 0.63
C LEU A 30 4.96 11.93 0.60
N ALA A 31 4.95 13.10 1.24
CA ALA A 31 6.00 14.12 1.12
C ALA A 31 7.40 13.59 1.46
N ASP A 32 7.50 12.75 2.49
CA ASP A 32 8.75 12.19 3.02
C ASP A 32 8.88 10.69 2.78
N ALA A 33 8.12 10.16 1.81
CA ALA A 33 8.17 8.73 1.51
C ALA A 33 9.57 8.34 1.03
N PRO A 34 10.17 7.25 1.57
CA PRO A 34 11.48 6.81 1.14
C PRO A 34 11.45 6.42 -0.34
N GLU A 35 12.48 6.81 -1.10
CA GLU A 35 12.59 6.45 -2.53
C GLU A 35 12.62 4.92 -2.71
N GLN A 36 13.18 4.20 -1.74
CA GLN A 36 13.30 2.75 -1.78
C GLN A 36 13.27 2.13 -0.39
N ILE A 37 12.53 1.02 -0.24
CA ILE A 37 12.67 0.16 0.93
C ILE A 37 13.99 -0.62 0.89
N THR A 38 14.60 -0.82 2.06
CA THR A 38 15.81 -1.64 2.20
C THR A 38 15.40 -3.09 2.48
N LEU A 39 15.82 -4.02 1.64
CA LEU A 39 15.56 -5.45 1.84
C LEU A 39 16.87 -6.24 1.69
N PRO A 40 16.99 -7.41 2.32
CA PRO A 40 18.17 -8.26 2.22
C PRO A 40 18.11 -9.01 0.89
N LEU A 41 18.44 -8.31 -0.20
CA LEU A 41 18.40 -8.85 -1.55
C LEU A 41 19.58 -9.82 -1.77
N ASP A 42 19.32 -10.94 -2.41
CA ASP A 42 20.36 -11.93 -2.77
C ASP A 42 21.36 -11.38 -3.80
N ARG A 43 20.96 -10.37 -4.57
CA ARG A 43 21.73 -9.77 -5.66
C ARG A 43 21.54 -8.26 -5.70
N PRO A 44 22.55 -7.48 -6.15
CA PRO A 44 22.41 -6.04 -6.33
C PRO A 44 21.32 -5.70 -7.36
N ARG A 45 20.62 -4.58 -7.13
CA ARG A 45 19.59 -4.08 -8.06
C ARG A 45 20.25 -3.65 -9.38
N PRO A 46 19.79 -4.16 -10.55
CA PRO A 46 20.33 -3.72 -11.83
C PRO A 46 19.86 -2.30 -12.18
N PRO A 47 20.62 -1.52 -12.96
CA PRO A 47 20.27 -0.15 -13.35
C PRO A 47 19.06 -0.07 -14.30
N ARG A 48 18.69 -1.19 -14.93
CA ARG A 48 17.49 -1.31 -15.77
C ARG A 48 16.65 -2.48 -15.27
N GLN A 49 15.37 -2.22 -15.04
CA GLN A 49 14.42 -3.25 -14.61
C GLN A 49 14.22 -4.28 -15.73
N SER A 50 14.36 -5.56 -15.38
CA SER A 50 14.22 -6.68 -16.34
C SER A 50 12.79 -7.17 -16.51
N PHE A 51 11.89 -6.78 -15.60
CA PHE A 51 10.50 -7.27 -15.47
C PHE A 51 10.37 -8.80 -15.30
N ARG A 52 11.47 -9.53 -15.07
CA ARG A 52 11.43 -10.95 -14.75
C ARG A 52 11.01 -11.14 -13.29
N GLY A 53 10.05 -12.04 -13.07
CA GLY A 53 9.59 -12.44 -11.74
C GLY A 53 9.16 -13.90 -11.73
N GLU A 54 9.00 -14.45 -10.54
CA GLU A 54 8.54 -15.81 -10.28
C GLU A 54 7.40 -15.79 -9.26
N LEU A 55 6.53 -16.79 -9.27
CA LEU A 55 5.43 -16.92 -8.32
C LEU A 55 5.72 -18.06 -7.33
N VAL A 56 5.72 -17.72 -6.05
CA VAL A 56 5.79 -18.70 -4.96
C VAL A 56 4.40 -18.82 -4.33
N TRP A 57 3.80 -20.00 -4.46
CA TRP A 57 2.50 -20.30 -3.88
C TRP A 57 2.66 -20.77 -2.43
N PHE A 58 1.82 -20.24 -1.55
CA PHE A 58 1.69 -20.72 -0.17
C PHE A 58 0.21 -20.71 0.21
N THR A 59 -0.13 -21.45 1.26
CA THR A 59 -1.50 -21.54 1.79
C THR A 59 -1.54 -21.04 3.23
N VAL A 60 -2.69 -20.49 3.60
CA VAL A 60 -3.03 -20.14 4.98
C VAL A 60 -4.08 -21.14 5.42
N ASP A 61 -3.79 -21.93 6.45
CA ASP A 61 -4.73 -22.93 6.95
C ASP A 61 -5.97 -22.28 7.57
N ALA A 62 -7.06 -23.06 7.65
CA ALA A 62 -8.33 -22.58 8.15
C ALA A 62 -8.26 -22.05 9.59
N GLY A 63 -7.41 -22.65 10.43
CA GLY A 63 -7.24 -22.21 11.82
C GLY A 63 -6.57 -20.84 11.91
N LEU A 64 -5.53 -20.60 11.10
CA LEU A 64 -4.91 -19.28 11.01
C LEU A 64 -5.87 -18.24 10.41
N ARG A 65 -6.65 -18.62 9.38
CA ARG A 65 -7.66 -17.74 8.80
C ARG A 65 -8.70 -17.29 9.83
N GLN A 66 -9.21 -18.21 10.64
CA GLN A 66 -10.17 -17.88 11.69
C GLN A 66 -9.60 -16.91 12.74
N LYS A 67 -8.32 -17.09 13.11
CA LYS A 67 -7.63 -16.16 14.04
C LYS A 67 -7.50 -14.76 13.47
N VAL A 68 -7.22 -14.64 12.16
CA VAL A 68 -7.18 -13.34 11.47
C VAL A 68 -8.55 -12.65 11.50
N GLU A 69 -9.63 -13.39 11.25
CA GLU A 69 -10.99 -12.86 11.29
C GLU A 69 -11.39 -12.40 12.70
N GLN A 70 -11.05 -13.18 13.72
CA GLN A 70 -11.28 -12.80 15.13
C GLN A 70 -10.51 -11.54 15.51
N LEU A 71 -9.23 -11.42 15.09
CA LEU A 71 -8.43 -10.24 15.36
C LEU A 71 -9.00 -9.00 14.67
N ALA A 72 -9.43 -9.14 13.42
CA ALA A 72 -10.08 -8.07 12.67
C ALA A 72 -11.34 -7.58 13.41
N GLN A 73 -12.20 -8.51 13.85
CA GLN A 73 -13.41 -8.17 14.60
C GLN A 73 -13.09 -7.50 15.95
N HIS A 74 -12.11 -8.02 16.70
CA HIS A 74 -11.74 -7.47 18.00
C HIS A 74 -11.15 -6.05 17.91
N THR A 75 -10.48 -5.73 16.80
CA THR A 75 -9.85 -4.43 16.58
C THR A 75 -10.70 -3.45 15.77
N GLY A 76 -11.90 -3.86 15.32
CA GLY A 76 -12.74 -3.06 14.45
C GLY A 76 -12.13 -2.81 13.06
N THR A 77 -11.28 -3.72 12.58
CA THR A 77 -10.59 -3.64 11.29
C THR A 77 -11.09 -4.71 10.33
N THR A 78 -10.59 -4.69 9.09
CA THR A 78 -10.88 -5.76 8.11
C THR A 78 -9.78 -6.83 8.12
N PRO A 79 -10.07 -8.08 7.70
CA PRO A 79 -9.04 -9.09 7.51
C PRO A 79 -7.90 -8.64 6.57
N SER A 80 -8.21 -7.80 5.58
CA SER A 80 -7.20 -7.22 4.67
C SER A 80 -6.23 -6.31 5.43
N MET A 81 -6.73 -5.42 6.30
CA MET A 81 -5.91 -4.57 7.15
C MET A 81 -5.00 -5.39 8.08
N VAL A 82 -5.50 -6.49 8.65
CA VAL A 82 -4.70 -7.40 9.48
C VAL A 82 -3.56 -8.03 8.67
N LEU A 83 -3.84 -8.48 7.43
CA LEU A 83 -2.81 -9.04 6.56
C LEU A 83 -1.80 -7.99 6.08
N GLN A 84 -2.24 -6.77 5.79
CA GLN A 84 -1.36 -5.64 5.47
C GLN A 84 -0.44 -5.30 6.65
N ALA A 85 -0.97 -5.28 7.87
CA ALA A 85 -0.18 -5.09 9.08
C ALA A 85 0.83 -6.23 9.29
N ALA A 86 0.42 -7.49 9.07
CA ALA A 86 1.32 -8.63 9.14
C ALA A 86 2.47 -8.54 8.12
N LEU A 87 2.17 -8.09 6.89
CA LEU A 87 3.18 -7.83 5.87
C LEU A 87 4.13 -6.70 6.26
N ALA A 88 3.61 -5.57 6.78
CA ALA A 88 4.45 -4.47 7.27
C ALA A 88 5.40 -4.91 8.38
N VAL A 89 4.90 -5.69 9.35
CA VAL A 89 5.71 -6.28 10.43
C VAL A 89 6.78 -7.22 9.87
N LEU A 90 6.45 -8.05 8.88
CA LEU A 90 7.41 -8.92 8.22
C LEU A 90 8.51 -8.11 7.52
N LEU A 91 8.15 -7.12 6.72
CA LEU A 91 9.09 -6.26 5.99
C LEU A 91 10.02 -5.53 6.96
N ARG A 92 9.48 -4.99 8.06
CA ARG A 92 10.28 -4.39 9.13
C ARG A 92 11.29 -5.38 9.72
N LYS A 93 10.87 -6.61 10.02
CA LYS A 93 11.77 -7.67 10.52
C LYS A 93 12.87 -8.06 9.53
N LEU A 94 12.60 -7.90 8.23
CA LEU A 94 13.59 -8.11 7.17
C LEU A 94 14.52 -6.91 6.97
N GLY A 95 14.31 -5.79 7.66
CA GLY A 95 15.18 -4.61 7.57
C GLY A 95 14.65 -3.47 6.70
N ALA A 96 13.35 -3.47 6.36
CA ALA A 96 12.72 -2.37 5.62
C ALA A 96 12.65 -1.03 6.37
N GLY A 97 12.99 -1.02 7.66
CA GLY A 97 12.88 0.15 8.53
C GLY A 97 11.49 0.28 9.16
N ASP A 98 11.23 1.45 9.73
CA ASP A 98 9.99 1.74 10.46
C ASP A 98 8.90 2.42 9.61
N ASP A 99 9.26 3.04 8.47
CA ASP A 99 8.31 3.59 7.49
C ASP A 99 8.26 2.70 6.24
N VAL A 100 7.18 1.94 6.08
CA VAL A 100 6.97 0.99 4.97
C VAL A 100 5.69 1.36 4.23
N ARG A 101 5.84 1.74 2.96
CA ARG A 101 4.71 2.04 2.06
C ARG A 101 4.31 0.80 1.27
N ILE A 102 3.03 0.43 1.34
CA ILE A 102 2.46 -0.74 0.67
C ILE A 102 1.35 -0.26 -0.27
N GLY A 103 1.53 -0.51 -1.57
CA GLY A 103 0.48 -0.26 -2.56
C GLY A 103 -0.57 -1.36 -2.55
N SER A 104 -1.85 -0.96 -2.62
CA SER A 104 -2.97 -1.89 -2.82
C SER A 104 -3.82 -1.37 -3.98
N PRO A 105 -4.21 -2.24 -4.93
CA PRO A 105 -5.24 -1.87 -5.89
C PRO A 105 -6.57 -1.63 -5.14
N ILE A 106 -7.33 -0.64 -5.60
CA ILE A 106 -8.72 -0.42 -5.22
C ILE A 106 -9.56 -0.80 -6.45
N ALA A 107 -10.56 -1.65 -6.25
CA ALA A 107 -11.46 -2.14 -7.29
C ALA A 107 -12.85 -1.53 -7.15
#